data_AF-A0A937D9Q9-F1
#
_entry.id   AF-A0A937D9Q9-F1
#
_cell.length_a   1.000
_cell.length_b   1.000
_cell.length_c   1.000
_cell.angle_alpha   90.00
_cell.angle_beta   90.00
_cell.angle_gamma   90.00
#
_symmetry.space_group_name_H-M   'P 1'
#
loop_
_entity.id
_entity.type
_entity.pdbx_description
1 polymer ?
#
loop_
_entity_poly.entity_id
_entity_poly.type
_entity_poly.pdbx_seq_one_letter_code
_entity_poly.pdbx_strand_id
1 'polypeptide(L)'
;MNIEKILESPWYTIKMDLERIKDILKEVPRKPGLYNILTSTPKEVLEEIHLRKDPKHYNISNKIKNTNKLPENLRIRQKENDEYVVYSGHSYCLRQRASEHFKGSKGTACLAIYQLEELKDYEWTFQYLDLSKIHNYEDSKLFRVCLEQFYRTKIGWPILCDQ
;
A
#
# COMPACT_ATOMS: atom_id res chain seq x y z
N MET A 1 -20.51 14.72 6.73
CA MET A 1 -19.78 13.56 6.17
C MET A 1 -19.12 12.83 7.33
N ASN A 2 -19.45 11.56 7.58
CA ASN A 2 -18.91 10.78 8.71
C ASN A 2 -17.73 9.92 8.20
N ILE A 3 -16.54 10.06 8.80
CA ILE A 3 -15.32 9.37 8.40
C ILE A 3 -15.46 7.84 8.53
N GLU A 4 -16.11 7.35 9.59
CA GLU A 4 -16.28 5.91 9.81
C GLU A 4 -17.12 5.30 8.69
N LYS A 5 -18.24 5.95 8.33
CA LYS A 5 -19.08 5.51 7.19
C LYS A 5 -18.34 5.51 5.86
N ILE A 6 -17.38 6.42 5.67
CA ILE A 6 -16.54 6.43 4.47
C ILE A 6 -15.62 5.21 4.47
N LEU A 7 -14.96 4.92 5.59
CA LEU A 7 -14.01 3.81 5.67
C LEU A 7 -14.70 2.44 5.64
N GLU A 8 -15.97 2.37 6.03
CA GLU A 8 -16.87 1.22 5.87
C GLU A 8 -17.37 1.03 4.43
N SER A 9 -17.14 2.01 3.54
CA SER A 9 -17.52 1.87 2.13
C SER A 9 -16.71 0.74 1.46
N PRO A 10 -17.25 0.12 0.39
CA PRO A 10 -16.61 -1.06 -0.20
C PRO A 10 -15.19 -0.80 -0.69
N TRP A 11 -14.25 -1.61 -0.20
CA TRP A 11 -12.90 -1.70 -0.73
C TRP A 11 -12.86 -2.73 -1.86
N TYR A 12 -12.29 -2.33 -2.99
CA TYR A 12 -12.08 -3.19 -4.14
C TYR A 12 -10.71 -3.84 -4.02
N THR A 13 -10.63 -5.12 -4.35
CA THR A 13 -9.42 -5.92 -4.20
C THR A 13 -9.03 -6.49 -5.55
N ILE A 14 -7.76 -6.32 -5.91
CA ILE A 14 -7.22 -6.80 -7.18
C ILE A 14 -5.89 -7.51 -6.91
N LYS A 15 -5.85 -8.82 -7.21
CA LYS A 15 -4.59 -9.58 -7.21
C LYS A 15 -3.67 -9.02 -8.29
N MET A 16 -2.44 -8.77 -7.91
CA MET A 16 -1.43 -8.18 -8.79
C MET A 16 -0.55 -9.28 -9.31
N ASP A 17 -0.54 -9.42 -10.63
CA ASP A 17 0.24 -10.39 -11.38
C ASP A 17 1.17 -9.61 -12.32
N LEU A 18 2.46 -9.96 -12.34
CA LEU A 18 3.46 -9.30 -13.18
C LEU A 18 3.17 -9.49 -14.68
N GLU A 19 2.77 -10.68 -15.10
CA GLU A 19 2.53 -11.01 -16.51
C GLU A 19 1.32 -10.22 -17.04
N ARG A 20 0.32 -10.03 -16.19
CA ARG A 20 -0.94 -9.36 -16.55
C ARG A 20 -1.04 -7.92 -16.05
N ILE A 21 0.05 -7.35 -15.52
CA ILE A 21 0.03 -6.05 -14.83
C ILE A 21 -0.55 -4.92 -15.69
N LYS A 22 -0.33 -4.95 -17.01
CA LYS A 22 -0.85 -3.91 -17.92
C LYS A 22 -2.37 -3.91 -18.00
N ASP A 23 -2.99 -5.08 -17.95
CA ASP A 23 -4.45 -5.22 -18.03
C ASP A 23 -5.08 -5.00 -16.66
N ILE A 24 -4.48 -5.58 -15.62
CA ILE A 24 -4.86 -5.36 -14.22
C ILE A 24 -4.90 -3.87 -13.86
N LEU A 25 -3.90 -3.09 -14.27
CA LEU A 25 -3.88 -1.65 -14.01
C LEU A 25 -5.02 -0.89 -14.72
N LYS A 26 -5.63 -1.42 -15.78
CA LYS A 26 -6.79 -0.79 -16.42
C LYS A 26 -8.04 -0.92 -15.55
N GLU A 27 -8.12 -1.96 -14.72
CA GLU A 27 -9.22 -2.20 -13.78
C GLU A 27 -9.17 -1.25 -12.57
N VAL A 28 -7.98 -0.78 -12.18
CA VAL A 28 -7.82 0.24 -11.14
C VAL A 28 -8.29 1.61 -11.68
N PRO A 29 -9.15 2.37 -10.99
CA PRO A 29 -9.65 3.65 -11.50
C PRO A 29 -8.58 4.76 -11.48
N ARG A 30 -8.71 5.72 -12.41
CA ARG A 30 -7.96 6.99 -12.39
C ARG A 30 -8.69 8.02 -11.53
N LYS A 31 -8.92 7.68 -10.26
CA LYS A 31 -9.68 8.48 -9.29
C LYS A 31 -8.92 8.61 -7.98
N PRO A 32 -9.23 9.63 -7.17
CA PRO A 32 -8.65 9.77 -5.85
C PRO A 32 -9.15 8.66 -4.91
N GLY A 33 -8.30 8.25 -3.99
CA GLY A 33 -8.62 7.14 -3.11
C GLY A 33 -7.62 6.89 -1.99
N LEU A 34 -8.01 5.98 -1.10
CA LEU A 34 -7.10 5.26 -0.22
C LEU A 34 -6.74 3.92 -0.85
N TYR A 35 -5.57 3.39 -0.51
CA TYR A 35 -5.14 2.07 -0.95
C TYR A 35 -4.29 1.36 0.10
N ASN A 36 -4.31 0.04 0.02
CA ASN A 36 -3.44 -0.87 0.72
C ASN A 36 -2.66 -1.69 -0.29
N ILE A 37 -1.45 -2.08 0.11
CA ILE A 37 -0.67 -3.13 -0.53
C ILE A 37 -0.61 -4.26 0.47
N LEU A 38 -1.14 -5.40 0.05
CA LEU A 38 -1.11 -6.62 0.81
C LEU A 38 -0.15 -7.60 0.15
N THR A 39 0.40 -8.50 0.96
CA THR A 39 1.22 -9.58 0.46
C THR A 39 1.21 -10.77 1.42
N SER A 40 1.46 -11.96 0.87
CA SER A 40 1.79 -13.16 1.65
C SER A 40 3.27 -13.25 2.02
N THR A 41 4.13 -12.33 1.57
CA THR A 41 5.57 -12.36 1.89
C THR A 41 5.83 -12.30 3.39
N PRO A 42 6.52 -13.31 3.97
CA PRO A 42 6.97 -13.29 5.35
C PRO A 42 7.76 -12.03 5.67
N LYS A 43 7.55 -11.49 6.88
CA LYS A 43 8.23 -10.27 7.31
C LYS A 43 9.75 -10.43 7.26
N GLU A 44 10.26 -11.60 7.59
CA GLU A 44 11.67 -11.97 7.61
C GLU A 44 12.28 -11.82 6.21
N VAL A 45 11.56 -12.28 5.18
CA VAL A 45 11.97 -12.15 3.78
C VAL A 45 12.01 -10.67 3.36
N LEU A 46 11.04 -9.86 3.82
CA LEU A 46 11.05 -8.41 3.56
C LEU A 46 12.21 -7.69 4.28
N GLU A 47 12.60 -8.13 5.48
CA GLU A 47 13.72 -7.57 6.26
C GLU A 47 15.08 -7.84 5.59
N GLU A 48 15.19 -8.96 4.87
CA GLU A 48 16.37 -9.38 4.11
C GLU A 48 16.53 -8.68 2.75
N ILE A 49 15.52 -7.93 2.28
CA ILE A 49 15.64 -7.18 1.02
C ILE A 49 16.71 -6.08 1.18
N HIS A 50 17.81 -6.30 0.48
CA HIS A 50 18.98 -5.44 0.51
C HIS A 50 18.70 -4.08 -0.17
N LEU A 51 19.48 -3.08 0.25
CA LEU A 51 19.48 -1.76 -0.36
C LEU A 51 19.74 -1.86 -1.88
N ARG A 52 18.80 -1.34 -2.67
CA ARG A 52 19.02 -1.16 -4.11
C ARG A 52 20.14 -0.12 -4.30
N LYS A 53 20.91 -0.28 -5.38
CA LYS A 53 22.06 0.58 -5.70
C LYS A 53 21.71 2.07 -5.84
N ASP A 54 20.45 2.41 -6.11
CA ASP A 54 19.99 3.79 -6.18
C ASP A 54 19.39 4.24 -4.83
N PRO A 55 19.99 5.24 -4.15
CA PRO A 55 19.57 5.71 -2.84
C PRO A 55 18.17 6.35 -2.82
N LYS A 56 17.58 6.65 -3.98
CA LYS A 56 16.21 7.16 -4.09
C LYS A 56 15.15 6.05 -4.00
N HIS A 57 15.56 4.78 -4.07
CA HIS A 57 14.63 3.67 -3.93
C HIS A 57 14.21 3.46 -2.48
N TYR A 58 13.01 2.90 -2.34
CA TYR A 58 12.45 2.58 -1.04
C TYR A 58 13.31 1.54 -0.31
N ASN A 59 13.83 1.90 0.86
CA ASN A 59 14.59 0.99 1.70
C ASN A 59 13.65 0.19 2.61
N ILE A 60 13.18 -0.96 2.11
CA ILE A 60 12.24 -1.85 2.80
C ILE A 60 12.75 -2.21 4.21
N SER A 61 13.97 -2.73 4.32
CA SER A 61 14.56 -3.14 5.61
C SER A 61 14.60 -1.99 6.63
N ASN A 62 14.97 -0.78 6.21
CA ASN A 62 14.98 0.39 7.11
C ASN A 62 13.58 0.81 7.56
N LYS A 63 12.57 0.71 6.69
CA LYS A 63 11.17 1.01 7.05
C LYS A 63 10.65 0.02 8.08
N ILE A 64 10.92 -1.26 7.89
CA ILE A 64 10.55 -2.29 8.88
C ILE A 64 11.26 -2.04 10.21
N LYS A 65 12.56 -1.74 10.19
CA LYS A 65 13.32 -1.39 11.42
C LYS A 65 12.73 -0.20 12.15
N ASN A 66 12.29 0.84 11.42
CA ASN A 66 11.65 1.99 12.04
C ASN A 66 10.29 1.61 12.61
N THR A 67 9.42 0.95 11.85
CA THR A 67 8.12 0.50 12.32
C THR A 67 8.24 -0.42 13.54
N ASN A 68 9.25 -1.30 13.58
CA ASN A 68 9.51 -2.19 14.71
C ASN A 68 9.75 -1.48 16.05
N LYS A 69 10.06 -0.17 16.04
CA LYS A 69 10.16 0.66 17.25
C LYS A 69 8.81 0.96 17.90
N LEU A 70 7.70 0.82 17.17
CA LEU A 70 6.35 1.00 17.71
C LEU A 70 5.98 -0.17 18.63
N PRO A 71 5.11 0.05 19.64
CA PRO A 71 4.47 -1.04 20.37
C PRO A 71 3.85 -2.08 19.43
N GLU A 72 3.95 -3.34 19.83
CA GLU A 72 3.58 -4.47 18.97
C GLU A 72 2.07 -4.50 18.67
N ASN A 73 1.23 -3.94 19.55
CA ASN A 73 -0.22 -3.81 19.39
C ASN A 73 -0.64 -2.65 18.46
N LEU A 74 0.31 -1.79 18.08
CA LEU A 74 0.07 -0.67 17.15
C LEU A 74 0.49 -1.00 15.72
N ARG A 75 0.98 -2.21 15.46
CA ARG A 75 1.49 -2.64 14.15
C ARG A 75 0.63 -3.74 13.56
N ILE A 76 0.54 -3.74 12.23
CA ILE A 76 -0.03 -4.86 11.49
C ILE A 76 0.97 -6.02 11.53
N ARG A 77 0.47 -7.22 11.80
CA ARG A 77 1.25 -8.45 11.78
C ARG A 77 0.64 -9.42 10.80
N GLN A 78 1.51 -10.19 10.16
CA GLN A 78 1.07 -11.37 9.44
C GLN A 78 0.55 -12.41 10.44
N LYS A 79 -0.55 -13.06 10.09
CA LYS A 79 -1.03 -14.24 10.78
C LYS A 79 -0.69 -15.44 9.91
N GLU A 80 0.18 -16.31 10.42
CA GLU A 80 0.65 -17.49 9.68
C GLU A 80 1.12 -17.12 8.26
N ASN A 81 0.51 -17.68 7.22
CA ASN A 81 0.84 -17.43 5.81
C ASN A 81 -0.19 -16.55 5.09
N ASP A 82 -1.10 -15.89 5.83
CA ASP A 82 -2.13 -15.05 5.24
C ASP A 82 -1.54 -13.78 4.61
N GLU A 83 -2.27 -13.20 3.65
CA GLU A 83 -1.98 -11.84 3.20
C GLU A 83 -2.23 -10.83 4.32
N TYR A 84 -1.35 -9.86 4.46
CA TYR A 84 -1.48 -8.77 5.43
C TYR A 84 -1.09 -7.43 4.81
N VAL A 85 -1.63 -6.35 5.36
CA VAL A 85 -1.36 -4.99 4.87
C VAL A 85 0.05 -4.58 5.28
N VAL A 86 0.94 -4.50 4.29
CA VAL A 86 2.34 -4.07 4.49
C VAL A 86 2.52 -2.58 4.23
N TYR A 87 1.63 -1.96 3.44
CA TYR A 87 1.66 -0.54 3.15
C TYR A 87 0.22 -0.01 3.01
N SER A 88 -0.04 1.18 3.52
CA SER A 88 -1.27 1.93 3.25
C SER A 88 -0.94 3.37 2.86
N GLY A 89 -1.77 3.96 2.01
CA GLY A 89 -1.58 5.35 1.62
C GLY A 89 -2.80 5.93 0.91
N HIS A 90 -2.67 7.20 0.54
CA HIS A 90 -3.65 7.88 -0.30
C HIS A 90 -3.05 8.34 -1.64
N SER A 91 -3.90 8.54 -2.64
CA SER A 91 -3.50 9.12 -3.93
C SER A 91 -4.62 9.95 -4.54
N TYR A 92 -4.27 10.92 -5.37
CA TYR A 92 -5.22 11.59 -6.27
C TYR A 92 -5.55 10.74 -7.50
N CYS A 93 -4.71 9.75 -7.80
CA CYS A 93 -4.87 8.79 -8.90
C CYS A 93 -4.42 7.40 -8.43
N LEU A 94 -5.39 6.55 -8.10
CA LEU A 94 -5.15 5.18 -7.64
C LEU A 94 -4.38 4.34 -8.66
N ARG A 95 -4.76 4.38 -9.95
CA ARG A 95 -4.07 3.64 -11.02
C ARG A 95 -2.59 4.00 -11.14
N GLN A 96 -2.28 5.30 -11.11
CA GLN A 96 -0.89 5.74 -11.18
C GLN A 96 -0.11 5.20 -9.99
N ARG A 97 -0.68 5.31 -8.78
CA ARG A 97 -0.01 4.86 -7.56
C ARG A 97 0.18 3.34 -7.51
N ALA A 98 -0.81 2.57 -7.97
CA ALA A 98 -0.64 1.14 -8.18
C ALA A 98 0.52 0.86 -9.15
N SER A 99 0.58 1.54 -10.30
CA SER A 99 1.70 1.37 -11.24
C SER A 99 3.05 1.70 -10.61
N GLU A 100 3.15 2.78 -9.83
CA GLU A 100 4.39 3.20 -9.15
C GLU A 100 4.86 2.17 -8.12
N HIS A 101 3.96 1.60 -7.31
CA HIS A 101 4.33 0.60 -6.32
C HIS A 101 4.69 -0.76 -6.91
N PHE A 102 4.08 -1.17 -8.02
CA PHE A 102 4.32 -2.49 -8.60
C PHE A 102 5.43 -2.48 -9.65
N LYS A 103 5.40 -1.52 -10.57
CA LYS A 103 6.38 -1.43 -11.68
C LYS A 103 7.55 -0.48 -11.38
N GLY A 104 7.36 0.44 -10.44
CA GLY A 104 8.28 1.55 -10.21
C GLY A 104 8.04 2.74 -11.15
N SER A 105 8.65 3.87 -10.80
CA SER A 105 8.76 5.04 -11.68
C SER A 105 10.04 5.82 -11.37
N LYS A 106 10.53 6.62 -12.33
CA LYS A 106 11.74 7.43 -12.11
C LYS A 106 11.46 8.49 -11.05
N GLY A 107 12.22 8.46 -9.96
CA GLY A 107 12.20 9.52 -8.93
C GLY A 107 11.10 9.39 -7.88
N THR A 108 10.29 8.33 -7.89
CA THR A 108 9.36 8.03 -6.79
C THR A 108 9.97 6.99 -5.86
N ALA A 109 10.07 7.29 -4.57
CA ALA A 109 10.43 6.31 -3.53
C ALA A 109 9.26 5.34 -3.25
N CYS A 110 8.68 4.73 -4.29
CA CYS A 110 7.65 3.69 -4.15
C CYS A 110 8.32 2.31 -4.08
N LEU A 111 7.55 1.30 -3.66
CA LEU A 111 8.07 -0.06 -3.43
C LEU A 111 8.70 -0.68 -4.69
N ALA A 112 8.13 -0.41 -5.87
CA ALA A 112 8.57 -1.00 -7.14
C ALA A 112 8.80 -2.52 -7.03
N ILE A 113 7.77 -3.24 -6.56
CA ILE A 113 7.82 -4.65 -6.12
C ILE A 113 8.44 -5.57 -7.17
N TYR A 114 8.00 -5.46 -8.43
CA TYR A 114 8.46 -6.37 -9.49
C TYR A 114 9.88 -6.13 -10.00
N GLN A 115 10.59 -5.18 -9.41
CA GLN A 115 12.03 -5.00 -9.60
C GLN A 115 12.85 -5.78 -8.54
N LEU A 116 12.19 -6.45 -7.60
CA LEU A 116 12.80 -7.33 -6.59
C LEU A 116 12.49 -8.76 -6.99
N GLU A 117 13.53 -9.51 -7.34
CA GLU A 117 13.39 -10.90 -7.80
C GLU A 117 12.86 -11.79 -6.68
N GLU A 118 13.31 -11.52 -5.45
CA GLU A 118 12.99 -12.23 -4.22
C GLU A 118 11.49 -12.14 -3.86
N LEU A 119 10.77 -11.17 -4.41
CA LEU A 119 9.37 -10.93 -4.09
C LEU A 119 8.40 -11.50 -5.14
N LYS A 120 8.90 -12.08 -6.23
CA LYS A 120 8.08 -12.57 -7.35
C LYS A 120 7.29 -13.83 -7.02
N ASP A 121 7.78 -14.66 -6.10
CA ASP A 121 7.14 -15.92 -5.71
C ASP A 121 6.01 -15.75 -4.69
N TYR A 122 5.76 -14.52 -4.24
CA TYR A 122 4.72 -14.21 -3.25
C TYR A 122 3.51 -13.57 -3.90
N GLU A 123 2.36 -13.75 -3.27
CA GLU A 123 1.15 -13.07 -3.68
C GLU A 123 1.23 -11.61 -3.28
N TRP A 124 0.78 -10.73 -4.18
CA TRP A 124 0.62 -9.31 -3.91
C TRP A 124 -0.74 -8.84 -4.35
N THR A 125 -1.34 -7.99 -3.54
CA THR A 125 -2.69 -7.50 -3.77
C THR A 125 -2.74 -5.98 -3.61
N PHE A 126 -3.39 -5.33 -4.56
CA PHE A 126 -3.74 -3.91 -4.47
C PHE A 126 -5.21 -3.79 -4.08
N GLN A 127 -5.44 -3.27 -2.88
CA GLN A 127 -6.78 -3.04 -2.37
C GLN A 127 -7.02 -1.53 -2.30
N TYR A 128 -8.19 -1.03 -2.70
CA TYR A 128 -8.44 0.41 -2.73
C TYR A 128 -9.89 0.78 -2.42
N LEU A 129 -10.04 2.00 -1.91
CA LEU A 129 -11.31 2.69 -1.73
C LEU A 129 -11.37 3.88 -2.71
N ASP A 130 -12.30 3.84 -3.65
CA ASP A 130 -12.54 4.94 -4.59
C ASP A 130 -13.39 6.03 -3.94
N LEU A 131 -12.73 7.12 -3.52
CA LEU A 131 -13.40 8.20 -2.81
C LEU A 131 -14.32 9.02 -3.72
N SER A 132 -14.14 8.95 -5.05
CA SER A 132 -15.00 9.67 -5.98
C SER A 132 -16.44 9.14 -6.05
N LYS A 133 -16.68 7.96 -5.46
CA LYS A 133 -18.02 7.36 -5.33
C LYS A 133 -18.78 7.85 -4.09
N ILE A 134 -18.14 8.62 -3.21
CA ILE A 134 -18.77 9.13 -1.99
C ILE A 134 -19.62 10.35 -2.34
N HIS A 135 -20.86 10.37 -1.84
CA HIS A 135 -21.78 11.47 -2.07
C HIS A 135 -21.23 12.79 -1.49
N ASN A 136 -21.28 13.87 -2.28
CA ASN A 136 -20.71 15.19 -1.97
C ASN A 136 -19.20 15.15 -1.65
N TYR A 137 -18.45 14.22 -2.24
CA TYR A 137 -17.00 14.21 -2.17
C TYR A 137 -16.40 15.31 -3.03
N GLU A 138 -15.60 16.17 -2.40
CA GLU A 138 -14.69 17.08 -3.08
C GLU A 138 -13.25 16.66 -2.77
N ASP A 139 -12.44 16.53 -3.82
CA ASP A 139 -11.08 16.03 -3.66
C ASP A 139 -10.18 17.02 -2.92
N SER A 140 -9.62 16.59 -1.80
CA SER A 140 -8.64 17.37 -1.04
C SER A 140 -7.53 16.48 -0.52
N LYS A 141 -6.27 16.90 -0.72
CA LYS A 141 -5.10 16.21 -0.17
C LYS A 141 -5.20 16.10 1.35
N LEU A 142 -5.58 17.19 2.02
CA LEU A 142 -5.74 17.20 3.47
C LEU A 142 -6.81 16.20 3.92
N PHE A 143 -7.92 16.13 3.19
CA PHE A 143 -8.99 15.19 3.50
C PHE A 143 -8.53 13.74 3.35
N ARG A 144 -7.81 13.41 2.26
CA ARG A 144 -7.21 12.09 2.07
C ARG A 144 -6.20 11.72 3.14
N VAL A 145 -5.35 12.65 3.57
CA VAL A 145 -4.41 12.45 4.69
C VAL A 145 -5.19 12.13 5.96
N CYS A 146 -6.22 12.92 6.29
CA CYS A 146 -7.05 12.69 7.47
C CYS A 146 -7.70 11.30 7.46
N LEU A 147 -8.28 10.89 6.33
CA LEU A 147 -8.87 9.55 6.18
C LEU A 147 -7.82 8.44 6.32
N GLU A 148 -6.65 8.58 5.70
CA GLU A 148 -5.54 7.62 5.82
C GLU A 148 -5.09 7.45 7.29
N GLN A 149 -4.87 8.56 8.00
CA GLN A 149 -4.43 8.51 9.39
C GLN A 149 -5.50 7.88 10.29
N PHE A 150 -6.77 8.27 10.13
CA PHE A 150 -7.86 7.66 10.87
C PHE A 150 -7.98 6.16 10.57
N TYR A 151 -7.84 5.75 9.31
CA TYR A 151 -7.86 4.35 8.92
C TYR A 151 -6.74 3.54 9.60
N ARG A 152 -5.51 4.07 9.68
CA ARG A 152 -4.40 3.42 10.40
C ARG A 152 -4.67 3.26 11.90
N THR A 153 -5.47 4.12 12.53
CA THR A 153 -5.88 3.90 13.94
C THR A 153 -6.78 2.67 14.12
N LYS A 154 -7.46 2.22 13.06
CA LYS A 154 -8.37 1.07 13.10
C LYS A 154 -7.66 -0.24 12.75
N ILE A 155 -6.77 -0.21 11.75
CA ILE A 155 -6.10 -1.44 11.27
C ILE A 155 -4.71 -1.66 11.88
N GLY A 156 -4.09 -0.63 12.46
CA GLY A 156 -2.69 -0.63 12.88
C GLY A 156 -1.75 -0.01 11.84
N TRP A 157 -0.49 0.17 12.23
CA TRP A 157 0.55 0.72 11.36
C TRP A 157 1.15 -0.35 10.45
N PRO A 158 1.06 -0.20 9.12
CA PRO A 158 1.70 -1.15 8.21
C PRO A 158 3.23 -1.09 8.32
N ILE A 159 3.89 -2.24 8.21
CA ILE A 159 5.32 -2.37 8.46
C ILE A 159 6.21 -1.57 7.49
N LEU A 160 5.71 -1.27 6.29
CA LEU A 160 6.40 -0.49 5.27
C LEU A 160 5.94 0.96 5.22
N CYS A 161 5.15 1.48 6.16
CA CYS A 161 4.79 2.91 6.17
C CYS A 161 5.82 3.73 6.98
N ASP A 162 6.04 4.98 6.57
CA ASP A 162 6.69 5.96 7.44
C ASP A 162 5.84 6.28 8.66
N GLN A 163 6.51 6.70 9.74
CA GLN A 163 5.91 7.25 10.96
C GLN A 163 5.63 8.74 10.81
#